data_AF-A0AAW8QH05-F1
#
_entry.id   AF-A0AAW8QH05-F1
#
_cell.length_a   1.000
_cell.length_b   1.000
_cell.length_c   1.000
_cell.angle_alpha   90.00
_cell.angle_beta   90.00
_cell.angle_gamma   90.00
#
_symmetry.space_group_name_H-M   'P 1'
#
loop_
_entity.id
_entity.type
_entity.pdbx_description
1 polymer ?
#
loop_
_entity_poly.entity_id
_entity_poly.type
_entity_poly.pdbx_seq_one_letter_code
_entity_poly.pdbx_strand_id
1 'polypeptide(L)'
;MSEIAPSIIQIKPYLTQGIVLSEALSIKQVVPTTHILVPYALEKINAGFPSPAQDYIDKALDMNEHLIKNETATFIVKVASLSMLNAGIDIDDELIVDRSLDAKHGDIVVALIDNDFTVKRLMIDEKGQWLKAENPDYKDIHLLDGQELIIWGVVTCIIKMIRNS
;
A
#
# COMPACT_ATOMS: atom_id res chain seq x y z
N MET A 1 13.03 26.39 36.89
CA MET A 1 13.78 25.17 36.52
C MET A 1 12.77 24.08 36.22
N SER A 2 12.71 23.69 34.94
CA SER A 2 12.22 22.43 34.33
C SER A 2 11.04 21.65 34.95
N GLU A 3 9.90 21.50 34.26
CA GLU A 3 9.56 20.42 33.29
C GLU A 3 9.11 19.14 34.04
N ILE A 4 7.95 18.51 33.83
CA ILE A 4 7.43 17.87 32.62
C ILE A 4 5.91 17.69 32.76
N ALA A 5 5.15 18.02 31.70
CA ALA A 5 3.72 17.75 31.58
C ALA A 5 3.47 16.27 31.19
N PRO A 6 2.42 15.60 31.69
CA PRO A 6 2.12 14.22 31.30
C PRO A 6 1.68 14.10 29.83
N SER A 7 2.10 12.98 29.23
CA SER A 7 2.21 12.65 27.80
C SER A 7 0.92 12.43 27.01
N ILE A 8 1.00 12.63 25.69
CA ILE A 8 0.06 12.30 24.59
C ILE A 8 -0.14 10.77 24.42
N ILE A 9 -0.50 10.05 25.49
CA ILE A 9 -0.86 8.61 25.43
C ILE A 9 -2.24 8.38 26.07
N GLN A 10 -3.20 9.22 25.69
CA GLN A 10 -4.63 9.02 25.98
C GLN A 10 -5.51 9.17 24.71
N ILE A 11 -4.98 8.83 23.54
CA ILE A 11 -5.76 8.75 22.29
C ILE A 11 -6.58 7.45 22.19
N LYS A 12 -6.41 6.52 23.14
CA LYS A 12 -7.15 5.24 23.20
C LYS A 12 -8.70 5.31 23.26
N PRO A 13 -9.39 6.41 23.61
CA PRO A 13 -10.86 6.44 23.58
C PRO A 13 -11.48 7.03 22.31
N TYR A 14 -10.73 7.78 21.48
CA TYR A 14 -11.31 8.61 20.41
C TYR A 14 -11.54 7.89 19.07
N LEU A 15 -11.22 6.60 18.98
CA LEU A 15 -11.59 5.75 17.83
C LEU A 15 -13.03 5.20 17.95
N THR A 16 -13.77 5.58 18.99
CA THR A 16 -15.14 5.11 19.24
C THR A 16 -16.08 6.30 19.34
N GLN A 17 -16.49 6.86 18.20
CA GLN A 17 -17.88 7.23 17.92
C GLN A 17 -18.01 7.93 16.56
N GLY A 18 -18.66 7.23 15.62
CA GLY A 18 -19.59 7.82 14.67
C GLY A 18 -19.01 8.53 13.44
N ILE A 19 -18.48 7.76 12.49
CA ILE A 19 -18.61 8.13 11.08
C ILE A 19 -19.26 6.95 10.37
N VAL A 20 -20.46 7.19 9.83
CA VAL A 20 -21.12 6.28 8.89
C VAL A 20 -20.30 6.37 7.61
N LEU A 21 -19.24 5.57 7.52
CA LEU A 21 -18.45 5.36 6.31
C LEU A 21 -19.33 4.57 5.36
N SER A 22 -19.99 5.26 4.44
CA SER A 22 -20.72 4.67 3.32
C SER A 22 -19.78 3.75 2.56
N GLU A 23 -19.93 2.45 2.77
CA GLU A 23 -19.35 1.33 2.03
C GLU A 23 -17.81 1.33 1.83
N ALA A 24 -17.09 2.12 2.62
CA ALA A 24 -15.64 2.26 2.50
C ALA A 24 -14.92 1.05 3.10
N LEU A 25 -14.21 0.33 2.23
CA LEU A 25 -12.94 -0.36 2.48
C LEU A 25 -12.76 -0.88 3.91
N SER A 26 -12.96 -2.19 4.10
CA SER A 26 -12.60 -2.90 5.33
C SER A 26 -11.07 -2.91 5.50
N ILE A 27 -10.50 -1.81 5.99
CA ILE A 27 -9.09 -1.73 6.33
C ILE A 27 -8.87 -2.64 7.54
N LYS A 28 -8.25 -3.80 7.30
CA LYS A 28 -7.82 -4.70 8.36
C LYS A 28 -6.38 -4.35 8.72
N GLN A 29 -6.14 -4.06 9.99
CA GLN A 29 -4.78 -3.94 10.51
C GLN A 29 -4.09 -5.31 10.37
N VAL A 30 -2.91 -5.32 9.75
CA VAL A 30 -2.08 -6.52 9.69
C VAL A 30 -1.39 -6.65 11.04
N VAL A 31 -1.71 -7.71 11.78
CA VAL A 31 -0.95 -8.10 12.97
C VAL A 31 -0.17 -9.36 12.59
N PRO A 32 1.11 -9.26 12.19
CA PRO A 32 1.95 -10.42 11.89
C PRO A 32 2.11 -11.27 13.15
N THR A 33 1.18 -12.18 13.37
CA THR A 33 1.12 -12.99 14.60
C THR A 33 1.97 -14.26 14.49
N THR A 34 2.51 -14.54 13.29
CA THR A 34 3.20 -15.80 12.99
C THR A 34 4.46 -15.56 12.17
N HIS A 35 5.60 -16.05 12.65
CA HIS A 35 6.81 -16.19 11.85
C HIS A 35 6.79 -17.52 11.11
N ILE A 36 6.95 -17.48 9.78
CA ILE A 36 7.01 -18.68 8.94
C ILE A 36 8.14 -18.50 7.94
N LEU A 37 9.09 -19.42 8.00
CA LEU A 37 10.21 -19.47 7.07
C LEU A 37 9.82 -20.28 5.83
N VAL A 38 9.69 -19.59 4.70
CA VAL A 38 9.43 -20.22 3.40
C VAL A 38 10.77 -20.38 2.66
N PRO A 39 11.09 -21.57 2.13
CA PRO A 39 12.29 -21.75 1.30
C PRO A 39 12.32 -20.74 0.14
N TYR A 40 13.44 -20.05 -0.02
CA TYR A 40 13.63 -18.98 -0.98
C TYR A 40 14.83 -19.28 -1.89
N ALA A 41 14.56 -19.49 -3.16
CA ALA A 41 15.60 -19.63 -4.18
C ALA A 41 16.17 -18.25 -4.52
N LEU A 42 17.49 -18.09 -4.38
CA LEU A 42 18.18 -16.84 -4.71
C LEU A 42 18.42 -16.67 -6.21
N GLU A 43 18.44 -17.77 -6.95
CA GLU A 43 18.62 -17.75 -8.40
C GLU A 43 17.32 -17.35 -9.10
N LYS A 44 17.43 -16.43 -10.07
CA LYS A 44 16.28 -16.03 -10.89
C LYS A 44 15.91 -17.17 -11.83
N ILE A 45 14.71 -17.71 -11.66
CA ILE A 45 14.15 -18.67 -12.61
C ILE A 45 13.74 -17.88 -13.86
N ASN A 46 14.40 -18.12 -15.00
CA ASN A 46 13.91 -17.63 -16.28
C ASN A 46 12.60 -18.35 -16.62
N ALA A 47 11.62 -17.65 -17.18
CA ALA A 47 10.43 -18.27 -17.73
C ALA A 47 10.82 -19.17 -18.92
N GLY A 48 11.04 -20.46 -18.68
CA GLY A 48 11.56 -21.44 -19.65
C GLY A 48 12.04 -22.73 -18.96
N PHE A 49 12.48 -23.73 -19.72
CA PHE A 49 12.95 -25.01 -19.17
C PHE A 49 14.17 -24.80 -18.25
N PRO A 50 14.05 -25.05 -16.93
CA PRO A 50 15.20 -24.97 -16.05
C PRO A 50 16.08 -26.21 -16.23
N SER A 51 17.40 -26.02 -16.27
CA SER A 51 18.34 -27.15 -16.28
C SER A 51 18.26 -27.90 -14.92
N PRO A 52 18.32 -29.24 -14.89
CA PRO A 52 18.03 -30.04 -13.68
C PRO A 52 19.04 -29.95 -12.54
N ALA A 53 20.07 -29.11 -12.65
CA ALA A 53 21.29 -29.24 -11.89
C ALA A 53 21.61 -27.96 -11.11
N GLN A 54 20.78 -27.58 -10.13
CA GLN A 54 21.21 -26.69 -9.05
C GLN A 54 20.21 -26.77 -7.87
N ASP A 55 20.34 -27.83 -7.06
CA ASP A 55 19.77 -27.88 -5.72
C ASP A 55 20.66 -27.04 -4.78
N TYR A 56 20.41 -25.73 -4.69
CA TYR A 56 20.94 -24.89 -3.61
C TYR A 56 19.80 -24.04 -3.03
N ILE A 57 19.07 -24.63 -2.08
CA ILE A 57 18.12 -23.92 -1.23
C ILE A 57 18.92 -23.25 -0.12
N ASP A 58 19.49 -22.07 -0.37
CA ASP A 58 20.40 -21.44 0.59
C ASP A 58 19.81 -20.32 1.45
N LYS A 59 18.51 -19.98 1.34
CA LYS A 59 17.84 -19.11 2.33
C LYS A 59 16.37 -19.48 2.55
N ALA A 60 15.90 -19.28 3.77
CA ALA A 60 14.47 -19.21 4.06
C ALA A 60 14.09 -17.73 4.30
N LEU A 61 12.89 -17.35 3.88
CA LEU A 61 12.39 -15.99 3.90
C LEU A 61 11.09 -15.93 4.70
N ASP A 62 11.02 -15.01 5.66
CA ASP A 62 9.79 -14.65 6.34
C ASP A 62 9.07 -13.55 5.55
N MET A 63 7.81 -13.79 5.18
CA MET A 63 7.03 -12.86 4.36
C MET A 63 6.65 -11.58 5.11
N ASN A 64 6.47 -11.63 6.42
CA ASN A 64 6.18 -10.43 7.19
C ASN A 64 7.41 -9.53 7.20
N GLU A 65 8.58 -10.08 7.53
CA GLU A 65 9.83 -9.31 7.54
C GLU A 65 10.21 -8.79 6.13
N HIS A 66 9.91 -9.58 5.10
CA HIS A 66 10.21 -9.22 3.73
C HIS A 66 9.33 -8.07 3.20
N LEU A 67 8.03 -8.11 3.51
CA LEU A 67 7.04 -7.22 2.92
C LEU A 67 6.68 -6.02 3.83
N ILE A 68 6.83 -6.16 5.15
CA ILE A 68 6.38 -5.20 6.15
C ILE A 68 7.59 -4.64 6.88
N LYS A 69 8.00 -3.42 6.51
CA LYS A 69 9.11 -2.71 7.16
C LYS A 69 8.70 -2.05 8.48
N ASN A 70 7.47 -1.55 8.56
CA ASN A 70 6.94 -0.88 9.74
C ASN A 70 5.52 -1.37 10.02
N GLU A 71 5.38 -2.36 10.89
CA GLU A 71 4.10 -2.98 11.27
C GLU A 71 3.03 -1.95 11.66
N THR A 72 3.40 -0.96 12.48
CA THR A 72 2.46 0.04 13.01
C THR A 72 1.97 1.05 11.97
N ALA A 73 2.67 1.15 10.84
CA ALA A 73 2.37 2.05 9.75
C ALA A 73 1.94 1.32 8.46
N THR A 74 1.89 -0.02 8.48
CA THR A 74 1.55 -0.82 7.30
C THR A 74 0.14 -1.39 7.39
N PHE A 75 -0.60 -1.33 6.29
CA PHE A 75 -1.93 -1.91 6.17
C PHE A 75 -2.14 -2.43 4.75
N ILE A 76 -3.16 -3.27 4.58
CA ILE A 76 -3.52 -3.83 3.27
C ILE A 76 -4.85 -3.22 2.82
N VAL A 77 -4.92 -2.83 1.54
CA VAL A 77 -6.16 -2.43 0.89
C VAL A 77 -6.46 -3.32 -0.28
N LYS A 78 -7.74 -3.53 -0.53
CA LYS A 78 -8.21 -4.30 -1.69
C LYS A 78 -8.67 -3.36 -2.78
N VAL A 79 -8.25 -3.62 -4.01
CA VAL A 79 -8.54 -2.76 -5.15
C VAL A 79 -9.94 -3.04 -5.69
N ALA A 80 -10.70 -1.97 -5.90
CA ALA A 80 -12.08 -2.02 -6.39
C ALA A 80 -12.27 -1.35 -7.77
N SER A 81 -11.19 -0.97 -8.47
CA SER A 81 -11.28 -0.28 -9.76
C SER A 81 -10.13 -0.64 -10.70
N LEU A 82 -10.37 -0.46 -12.01
CA LEU A 82 -9.37 -0.69 -13.06
C LEU A 82 -8.50 0.54 -13.36
N SER A 83 -8.60 1.60 -12.56
CA SER A 83 -7.90 2.87 -12.82
C SER A 83 -6.38 2.77 -12.85
N MET A 84 -5.83 1.64 -12.40
CA MET A 84 -4.39 1.37 -12.33
C MET A 84 -3.95 0.14 -13.14
N LEU A 85 -4.75 -0.27 -14.14
CA LEU A 85 -4.53 -1.49 -14.93
C LEU A 85 -3.14 -1.56 -15.60
N ASN A 86 -2.69 -0.47 -16.21
CA ASN A 86 -1.37 -0.40 -16.87
C ASN A 86 -0.20 -0.33 -15.87
N ALA A 87 -0.48 -0.15 -14.58
CA ALA A 87 0.49 -0.33 -13.50
C ALA A 87 0.54 -1.78 -12.98
N GLY A 88 -0.23 -2.70 -13.59
CA GLY A 88 -0.33 -4.09 -13.16
C GLY A 88 -1.29 -4.33 -12.00
N ILE A 89 -2.09 -3.32 -11.64
CA ILE A 89 -3.06 -3.37 -10.53
C ILE A 89 -4.46 -3.58 -11.11
N ASP A 90 -5.09 -4.69 -10.72
CA ASP A 90 -6.41 -5.12 -11.17
C ASP A 90 -7.42 -5.12 -10.00
N ILE A 91 -8.70 -5.27 -10.31
CA ILE A 91 -9.75 -5.52 -9.32
C ILE A 91 -9.38 -6.78 -8.53
N ASP A 92 -9.68 -6.72 -7.23
CA ASP A 92 -9.40 -7.75 -6.24
C ASP A 92 -7.92 -7.96 -5.85
N ASP A 93 -6.97 -7.23 -6.47
CA ASP A 93 -5.60 -7.21 -5.97
C ASP A 93 -5.51 -6.62 -4.56
N GLU A 94 -4.55 -7.12 -3.79
CA GLU A 94 -4.23 -6.63 -2.45
C GLU A 94 -2.97 -5.76 -2.53
N LEU A 95 -3.05 -4.54 -2.00
CA LEU A 95 -1.92 -3.61 -1.95
C LEU A 95 -1.42 -3.50 -0.53
N ILE A 96 -0.11 -3.67 -0.34
CA ILE A 96 0.55 -3.32 0.91
C ILE A 96 0.88 -1.83 0.85
N VAL A 97 0.44 -1.10 1.87
CA VAL A 97 0.58 0.35 1.94
C VAL A 97 1.29 0.74 3.23
N ASP A 98 2.33 1.56 3.12
CA ASP A 98 3.13 2.07 4.24
C ASP A 98 2.93 3.58 4.40
N ARG A 99 2.43 3.98 5.57
CA ARG A 99 2.17 5.40 5.93
C ARG A 99 3.40 6.11 6.48
N SER A 100 4.47 5.39 6.80
CA SER A 100 5.70 5.99 7.33
C SER A 100 6.64 6.51 6.24
N LEU A 101 6.31 6.26 4.97
CA LEU A 101 7.08 6.73 3.83
C LEU A 101 6.57 8.09 3.35
N ASP A 102 7.50 9.02 3.14
CA ASP A 102 7.24 10.25 2.39
C ASP A 102 7.05 9.91 0.91
N ALA A 103 5.86 10.21 0.37
CA ALA A 103 5.54 9.94 -1.03
C ALA A 103 6.32 10.84 -1.98
N LYS A 104 6.83 10.25 -3.06
CA LYS A 104 7.65 10.91 -4.07
C LYS A 104 6.96 10.92 -5.43
N HIS A 105 7.45 11.78 -6.32
CA HIS A 105 7.03 11.79 -7.71
C HIS A 105 7.17 10.38 -8.33
N GLY A 106 6.09 9.89 -8.93
CA GLY A 106 6.01 8.59 -9.57
C GLY A 106 5.59 7.45 -8.65
N ASP A 107 5.48 7.65 -7.33
CA ASP A 107 5.00 6.62 -6.42
C ASP A 107 3.53 6.32 -6.66
N ILE A 108 3.13 5.07 -6.45
CA ILE A 108 1.71 4.72 -6.35
C ILE A 108 1.28 4.96 -4.90
N VAL A 109 0.21 5.73 -4.72
CA VAL A 109 -0.23 6.18 -3.41
C VAL A 109 -1.70 5.84 -3.20
N VAL A 110 -2.05 5.62 -1.93
CA VAL A 110 -3.43 5.77 -1.47
C VAL A 110 -3.61 7.22 -1.06
N ALA A 111 -4.48 7.93 -1.77
CA ALA A 111 -4.80 9.33 -1.54
C ALA A 111 -6.25 9.49 -1.09
N LEU A 112 -6.51 10.51 -0.29
CA LEU A 112 -7.83 10.94 0.13
C LEU A 112 -8.07 12.34 -0.45
N ILE A 113 -9.14 12.48 -1.24
CA ILE A 113 -9.61 13.75 -1.82
C ILE A 113 -11.11 13.83 -1.57
N ASP A 114 -11.61 14.95 -1.01
CA ASP A 114 -13.03 15.16 -0.71
C ASP A 114 -13.70 14.00 0.06
N ASN A 115 -12.98 13.44 1.04
CA ASN A 115 -13.37 12.25 1.81
C ASN A 115 -13.51 10.93 1.02
N ASP A 116 -13.01 10.87 -0.22
CA ASP A 116 -12.99 9.65 -1.02
C ASP A 116 -11.56 9.10 -1.23
N PHE A 117 -11.40 7.79 -1.05
CA PHE A 117 -10.11 7.12 -1.17
C PHE A 117 -9.86 6.67 -2.60
N THR A 118 -8.67 6.94 -3.12
CA THR A 118 -8.27 6.56 -4.47
C THR A 118 -6.85 6.04 -4.50
N VAL A 119 -6.61 5.07 -5.38
CA VAL A 119 -5.25 4.59 -5.70
C VAL A 119 -4.86 5.19 -7.04
N LYS A 120 -3.77 5.96 -7.05
CA LYS A 120 -3.26 6.64 -8.24
C LYS A 120 -1.74 6.76 -8.17
N ARG A 121 -1.12 7.11 -9.30
CA ARG A 121 0.28 7.52 -9.31
C ARG A 121 0.40 8.99 -8.94
N LEU A 122 1.15 9.30 -7.89
CA LEU A 122 1.45 10.67 -7.50
C LEU A 122 2.38 11.29 -8.53
N MET A 123 1.97 12.41 -9.10
CA MET A 123 2.76 13.22 -10.00
C MET A 123 2.99 14.58 -9.35
N ILE A 124 4.23 15.05 -9.44
CA ILE A 124 4.67 16.33 -8.88
C ILE A 124 5.40 17.08 -9.98
N ASP A 125 4.90 18.26 -10.36
CA ASP A 125 5.51 19.14 -11.35
C ASP A 125 5.53 20.60 -10.86
N GLU A 126 5.89 21.54 -11.73
CA GLU A 126 5.97 22.98 -11.41
C GLU A 126 4.63 23.59 -10.94
N LYS A 127 3.50 22.96 -11.31
CA LYS A 127 2.15 23.41 -10.93
C LYS A 127 1.66 22.77 -9.63
N GLY A 128 2.40 21.80 -9.08
CA GLY A 128 2.09 21.14 -7.82
C GLY A 128 1.85 19.65 -7.97
N GLN A 129 1.08 19.09 -7.03
CA GLN A 129 0.78 17.67 -6.96
C GLN A 129 -0.53 17.35 -7.68
N TRP A 130 -0.55 16.26 -8.42
CA TRP A 130 -1.74 15.70 -9.07
C TRP A 130 -1.65 14.17 -9.12
N LEU A 131 -2.75 13.52 -9.43
CA LEU A 131 -2.86 12.07 -9.42
C LEU A 131 -3.12 11.53 -10.83
N LYS A 132 -2.22 10.72 -11.33
CA LYS A 132 -2.33 10.09 -12.65
C LYS A 132 -3.03 8.74 -12.56
N ALA A 133 -4.00 8.52 -13.45
CA ALA A 133 -4.56 7.20 -13.68
C ALA A 133 -3.64 6.40 -14.62
N GLU A 134 -3.42 5.13 -14.31
CA GLU A 134 -2.69 4.21 -15.18
C GLU A 134 -3.69 3.35 -15.98
N ASN A 135 -4.75 3.99 -16.50
CA ASN A 135 -5.70 3.40 -17.42
C ASN A 135 -6.30 4.53 -18.28
N PRO A 136 -6.20 4.47 -19.63
CA PRO A 136 -6.72 5.51 -20.52
C PRO A 136 -8.22 5.79 -20.40
N ASP A 137 -9.00 4.82 -19.91
CA ASP A 137 -10.45 4.97 -19.71
C ASP A 137 -10.79 5.81 -18.45
N TYR A 138 -9.78 6.12 -17.63
CA TYR A 138 -9.91 6.90 -16.40
C TYR A 138 -9.15 8.22 -16.53
N LYS A 139 -9.74 9.29 -16.00
CA LYS A 139 -9.13 10.62 -16.04
C LYS A 139 -8.11 10.80 -14.92
N ASP A 140 -7.06 11.55 -15.24
CA ASP A 140 -6.16 12.12 -14.25
C ASP A 140 -6.92 13.11 -13.34
N ILE A 141 -6.51 13.19 -12.09
CA ILE A 141 -7.12 14.06 -11.08
C ILE A 141 -6.14 15.19 -10.79
N HIS A 142 -6.51 16.39 -11.24
CA HIS A 142 -5.89 17.64 -10.83
C HIS A 142 -6.75 18.26 -9.74
N LEU A 143 -6.12 18.72 -8.66
CA LEU A 143 -6.82 19.35 -7.55
C LEU A 143 -7.42 20.67 -8.00
N LEU A 144 -8.69 20.88 -7.66
CA LEU A 144 -9.39 22.14 -7.85
C LEU A 144 -9.09 23.10 -6.69
N ASP A 145 -9.35 24.39 -6.90
CA ASP A 145 -9.19 25.40 -5.86
C ASP A 145 -10.00 25.02 -4.60
N GLY A 146 -9.30 24.88 -3.47
CA GLY A 146 -9.88 24.52 -2.18
C GLY A 146 -9.98 23.02 -1.89
N GLN A 147 -9.64 22.14 -2.85
CA GLN A 147 -9.49 20.71 -2.57
C GLN A 147 -8.15 20.43 -1.88
N GLU A 148 -8.18 19.56 -0.87
CA GLU A 148 -6.99 19.09 -0.18
C GLU A 148 -6.66 17.66 -0.62
N LEU A 149 -5.39 17.43 -0.99
CA LEU A 149 -4.85 16.10 -1.25
C LEU A 149 -4.13 15.60 -0.01
N ILE A 150 -4.67 14.56 0.61
CA ILE A 150 -4.02 13.90 1.73
C ILE A 150 -3.45 12.57 1.23
N ILE A 151 -2.13 12.44 1.25
CA ILE A 151 -1.48 11.15 0.99
C ILE A 151 -1.60 10.31 2.25
N TRP A 152 -2.38 9.23 2.17
CA TRP A 152 -2.61 8.35 3.29
C TRP A 152 -1.46 7.35 3.46
N GLY A 153 -0.83 6.92 2.37
CA GLY A 153 0.37 6.10 2.39
C GLY A 153 0.86 5.71 0.99
N VAL A 154 2.07 5.15 0.93
CA VAL A 154 2.73 4.71 -0.30
C VAL A 154 2.51 3.21 -0.49
N VAL A 155 2.10 2.81 -1.69
CA VAL A 155 1.98 1.39 -2.06
C VAL A 155 3.38 0.81 -2.27
N THR A 156 3.74 -0.18 -1.46
CA THR A 156 5.06 -0.83 -1.50
C THR A 156 5.05 -2.16 -2.23
N CYS A 157 3.90 -2.84 -2.28
CA CYS A 157 3.77 -4.15 -2.91
C CYS A 157 2.35 -4.38 -3.45
N ILE A 158 2.26 -5.17 -4.51
CA ILE A 158 1.02 -5.70 -5.09
C ILE A 158 1.04 -7.21 -4.88
N ILE A 159 0.07 -7.74 -4.13
CA ILE A 159 -0.16 -9.16 -3.97
C ILE A 159 -1.26 -9.55 -4.97
N LYS A 160 -0.89 -10.35 -5.97
CA LYS A 160 -1.79 -10.84 -7.02
C LYS A 160 -1.86 -12.36 -6.98
N MET A 161 -3.03 -12.87 -6.66
CA MET A 161 -3.29 -14.31 -6.60
C MET A 161 -3.70 -14.82 -7.99
N ILE A 162 -2.95 -15.78 -8.54
CA ILE A 162 -3.25 -16.36 -9.86
C ILE A 162 -4.25 -17.51 -9.78
N ARG A 163 -4.24 -18.26 -8.67
CA ARG A 163 -5.15 -19.36 -8.42
C ARG A 163 -5.68 -19.27 -7.00
N ASN A 164 -6.99 -19.13 -6.88
CA ASN A 164 -7.68 -19.28 -5.61
C ASN A 164 -7.88 -20.78 -5.34
N SER A 165 -7.45 -21.22 -4.16
CA SER A 165 -7.54 -22.61 -3.67
C SER A 165 -8.95 -22.97 -3.24
#